data_AF-A0A1Q4WFY2-F1
#
_entry.id   AF-A0A1Q4WFY2-F1
#
_cell.length_a   1.000
_cell.length_b   1.000
_cell.length_c   1.000
_cell.angle_alpha   90.00
_cell.angle_beta   90.00
_cell.angle_gamma   90.00
#
_symmetry.space_group_name_H-M   'P 1'
#
loop_
_entity.id
_entity.type
_entity.pdbx_description
1 polymer ?
#
loop_
_entity_poly.entity_id
_entity_poly.type
_entity_poly.pdbx_seq_one_letter_code
_entity_poly.pdbx_strand_id
1 'polypeptide(L)'
;MSAPMQTRTTAAYYLQAVLSFALSGTALAVGIIYLPVGGWTRAFLGLGLLFTVSSAFTLAKVIRDRQESNDMVTRVDQARLEKLLSEHDPFKVEGV
;
A
#
# COMPACT_ATOMS: atom_id res chain seq x y z
N MET A 1 -19.88 -5.30 16.09
CA MET A 1 -20.10 -4.48 14.89
C MET A 1 -18.83 -3.69 14.62
N SER A 2 -17.89 -4.26 13.87
CA SER A 2 -16.63 -3.59 13.54
C SER A 2 -16.85 -2.81 12.25
N ALA A 3 -16.89 -1.48 12.33
CA ALA A 3 -17.02 -0.64 11.14
C ALA A 3 -15.85 -0.91 10.17
N PRO A 4 -16.09 -1.02 8.86
CA PRO A 4 -15.00 -1.17 7.91
C PRO A 4 -14.11 0.09 8.00
N MET A 5 -12.79 -0.10 8.18
CA MET A 5 -11.82 0.97 8.07
C MET A 5 -11.84 1.49 6.63
N GLN A 6 -12.59 2.56 6.40
CA GLN A 6 -12.67 3.22 5.11
C GLN A 6 -11.42 4.06 4.91
N THR A 7 -10.39 3.48 4.30
CA THR A 7 -9.17 4.20 3.92
C THR A 7 -9.48 5.12 2.73
N ARG A 8 -10.09 6.28 3.01
CA ARG A 8 -10.42 7.28 1.99
C ARG A 8 -9.26 8.26 1.86
N THR A 9 -8.20 7.86 1.17
CA THR A 9 -7.23 8.84 0.67
C THR A 9 -7.95 9.70 -0.36
N THR A 10 -7.99 11.02 -0.14
CA THR A 10 -8.61 11.94 -1.09
C THR A 10 -7.72 12.08 -2.33
N ALA A 11 -8.32 12.32 -3.50
CA ALA A 11 -7.57 12.51 -4.75
C ALA A 11 -6.52 13.64 -4.63
N ALA A 12 -6.82 14.68 -3.86
CA ALA A 12 -5.89 15.77 -3.57
C ALA A 12 -4.63 15.30 -2.81
N TYR A 13 -4.79 14.47 -1.78
CA TYR A 13 -3.66 13.95 -1.02
C TYR A 13 -2.80 12.98 -1.84
N TYR A 14 -3.43 12.14 -2.67
CA TYR A 14 -2.72 11.28 -3.61
C TYR A 14 -1.86 12.09 -4.59
N LEU A 15 -2.44 13.13 -5.20
CA LEU A 15 -1.71 14.00 -6.12
C LEU A 15 -0.54 14.70 -5.43
N GLN A 16 -0.76 15.24 -4.21
CA GLN A 16 0.30 15.86 -3.41
C GLN A 16 1.45 14.89 -3.14
N ALA A 17 1.15 13.63 -2.80
CA ALA A 17 2.16 12.62 -2.53
C ALA A 17 3.02 12.32 -3.78
N VAL A 18 2.38 12.17 -4.95
CA VAL A 18 3.08 11.96 -6.23
C VAL A 18 3.96 13.15 -6.59
N LEU A 19 3.44 14.38 -6.43
CA LEU A 19 4.20 15.60 -6.69
C LEU A 19 5.39 15.75 -5.74
N SER A 20 5.21 15.47 -4.45
CA SER A 20 6.27 15.54 -3.44
C SER A 20 7.38 14.54 -3.74
N PHE A 21 7.02 13.31 -4.13
CA PHE A 21 7.98 12.29 -4.53
C PHE A 21 8.76 12.70 -5.78
N ALA A 22 8.07 13.19 -6.82
CA ALA A 22 8.70 13.64 -8.05
C ALA A 22 9.66 14.82 -7.80
N LEU A 23 9.25 15.80 -6.99
CA LEU A 23 10.08 16.95 -6.64
C LEU A 23 11.32 16.53 -5.85
N SER A 24 11.18 15.65 -4.86
CA SER A 24 12.31 15.14 -4.07
C SER A 24 13.29 14.33 -4.92
N GLY A 25 12.79 13.40 -5.74
CA GLY A 25 13.62 12.58 -6.62
C GLY A 25 14.36 13.39 -7.67
N THR A 26 13.70 14.39 -8.27
CA THR A 26 14.34 15.28 -9.25
C THR A 26 15.37 16.20 -8.59
N ALA A 27 15.07 16.78 -7.43
CA ALA A 27 16.04 17.60 -6.69
C ALA A 27 17.31 16.81 -6.36
N LEU A 28 17.17 15.56 -5.92
CA LEU A 28 18.32 14.69 -5.62
C LEU A 28 19.09 14.31 -6.89
N ALA A 29 18.40 13.98 -7.97
CA ALA A 29 19.03 13.68 -9.27
C ALA A 29 19.83 14.88 -9.81
N VAL A 30 19.27 16.09 -9.71
CA VAL A 30 19.97 17.34 -10.04
C VAL A 30 21.19 17.52 -9.14
N GLY A 31 21.07 17.30 -7.84
CA GLY A 31 22.19 17.32 -6.91
C GLY A 31 23.33 16.39 -7.30
N ILE A 32 23.02 15.17 -7.75
CA ILE A 32 24.02 14.21 -8.25
C ILE A 32 24.71 14.73 -9.52
N ILE A 33 23.97 15.37 -10.43
CA ILE A 33 24.51 15.92 -11.69
C ILE A 33 25.46 17.10 -11.44
N TYR A 34 25.12 17.99 -10.50
CA TYR A 34 25.95 19.16 -10.17
C TYR A 34 27.10 18.87 -9.21
N LEU A 35 27.18 17.65 -8.67
CA LEU A 35 28.23 17.28 -7.73
C LEU A 35 29.61 17.27 -8.42
N PRO A 36 30.64 17.96 -7.88
CA PRO A 36 31.98 18.02 -8.46
C PRO A 36 32.77 16.74 -8.16
N VAL A 37 32.32 15.62 -8.72
CA VAL A 37 32.92 14.29 -8.57
C VAL A 37 33.17 13.65 -9.94
N GLY A 38 34.03 12.64 -9.97
CA GLY A 38 34.27 11.85 -11.18
C GLY A 38 33.01 11.16 -11.70
N GLY A 39 32.95 10.94 -13.01
CA GLY A 39 31.79 10.34 -13.68
C GLY A 39 31.41 8.97 -13.15
N TRP A 40 32.40 8.16 -12.75
CA TRP A 40 32.16 6.85 -12.15
C TRP A 40 31.40 6.93 -10.82
N THR A 41 31.84 7.79 -9.90
CA THR A 41 31.17 8.01 -8.61
C THR A 41 29.75 8.53 -8.84
N ARG A 42 29.56 9.42 -9.81
CA ARG A 42 28.24 9.93 -10.19
C ARG A 42 27.32 8.81 -10.70
N ALA A 43 27.83 7.92 -11.54
CA ALA A 43 27.07 6.78 -12.04
C ALA A 43 26.67 5.80 -10.92
N PHE A 44 27.59 5.53 -9.98
CA PHE A 44 27.29 4.71 -8.81
C PHE A 44 26.17 5.30 -7.95
N LEU A 45 26.21 6.62 -7.68
CA LEU A 45 25.15 7.32 -6.95
C LEU A 45 23.82 7.28 -7.71
N GLY A 46 23.84 7.45 -9.04
CA GLY A 46 22.66 7.35 -9.89
C GLY A 46 22.03 5.95 -9.86
N LEU A 47 22.84 4.89 -9.94
CA LEU A 47 22.38 3.51 -9.80
C LEU A 47 21.79 3.25 -8.41
N GLY A 48 22.47 3.72 -7.36
CA GLY A 48 21.97 3.61 -5.98
C GLY A 48 20.62 4.31 -5.79
N LEU A 49 20.45 5.51 -6.35
CA LEU A 49 19.18 6.24 -6.34
C LEU A 49 18.07 5.45 -7.03
N LEU A 50 18.29 5.02 -8.28
CA LEU A 50 17.30 4.28 -9.07
C LEU A 50 16.91 2.95 -8.42
N PHE A 51 17.90 2.20 -7.93
CA PHE A 51 17.66 0.90 -7.30
C PHE A 51 16.92 1.06 -5.96
N THR A 52 17.29 2.03 -5.13
CA THR A 52 16.63 2.30 -3.84
C THR A 52 15.18 2.72 -4.05
N VAL A 53 14.90 3.60 -5.02
CA VAL A 53 13.52 3.99 -5.36
C VAL A 53 12.71 2.78 -5.83
N SER A 54 13.29 1.96 -6.72
CA SER A 54 12.61 0.78 -7.26
C SER A 54 12.31 -0.27 -6.20
N SER A 55 13.26 -0.52 -5.28
CA SER A 55 13.08 -1.47 -4.18
C SER A 55 12.07 -0.97 -3.15
N ALA A 56 12.05 0.33 -2.84
CA ALA A 56 11.04 0.94 -1.97
C ALA A 56 9.62 0.76 -2.52
N PHE A 57 9.40 0.99 -3.83
CA PHE A 57 8.10 0.76 -4.45
C PHE A 57 7.70 -0.71 -4.49
N THR A 58 8.67 -1.60 -4.74
CA THR A 58 8.42 -3.05 -4.68
C THR A 58 8.01 -3.47 -3.28
N LEU A 59 8.71 -3.00 -2.25
CA LEU A 59 8.37 -3.27 -0.86
C LEU A 59 6.99 -2.71 -0.49
N ALA A 60 6.67 -1.48 -0.93
CA ALA A 60 5.36 -0.87 -0.71
C ALA A 60 4.23 -1.70 -1.34
N LYS A 61 4.43 -2.24 -2.55
CA LYS A 61 3.49 -3.16 -3.20
C LYS A 61 3.31 -4.42 -2.37
N VAL A 62 4.40 -5.10 -1.99
CA VAL A 62 4.33 -6.33 -1.18
C VAL A 62 3.56 -6.11 0.13
N ILE A 63 3.78 -4.98 0.81
CA ILE A 63 3.06 -4.63 2.04
C ILE A 63 1.58 -4.42 1.76
N ARG A 64 1.24 -3.66 0.69
CA ARG A 64 -0.14 -3.40 0.30
C ARG A 64 -0.88 -4.68 -0.11
N ASP A 65 -0.24 -5.51 -0.93
CA ASP A 65 -0.80 -6.78 -1.39
C ASP A 65 -1.09 -7.71 -0.18
N ARG A 66 -0.23 -7.69 0.84
CA ARG A 66 -0.45 -8.42 2.10
C ARG A 66 -1.61 -7.87 2.92
N GLN A 67 -1.80 -6.55 2.95
CA GLN A 67 -2.95 -5.92 3.62
C GLN A 67 -4.25 -6.29 2.91
N GLU A 68 -4.28 -6.17 1.58
CA GLU A 68 -5.44 -6.53 0.75
C GLU A 68 -5.80 -8.02 0.89
N SER A 69 -4.81 -8.92 0.91
CA SER A 69 -5.07 -10.36 1.10
C SER A 69 -5.70 -10.67 2.47
N ASN A 70 -5.24 -10.02 3.55
CA ASN A 70 -5.77 -10.24 4.90
C ASN A 70 -7.21 -9.72 5.03
N ASP A 71 -7.50 -8.56 4.43
CA ASP A 71 -8.85 -8.00 4.42
C ASP A 71 -9.83 -8.90 3.66
N MET A 72 -9.40 -9.50 2.54
CA MET A 72 -10.24 -10.43 1.77
C MET A 72 -10.57 -11.70 2.55
N VAL A 73 -9.58 -12.32 3.22
CA VAL A 73 -9.80 -13.52 4.04
C VAL A 73 -10.81 -13.23 5.15
N THR A 74 -10.65 -12.10 5.84
CA THR A 74 -11.54 -11.70 6.93
C THR A 74 -12.99 -11.53 6.46
N ARG A 75 -13.21 -10.97 5.26
CA ARG A 75 -14.56 -10.81 4.68
C ARG A 75 -15.20 -12.15 4.30
N VAL A 76 -14.41 -13.09 3.78
CA VAL A 76 -14.90 -14.44 3.45
C VAL A 76 -15.29 -15.20 4.71
N ASP A 77 -14.46 -15.13 5.76
CA ASP A 77 -14.77 -15.76 7.04
C ASP A 77 -16.03 -15.17 7.67
N GLN A 78 -16.21 -13.85 7.61
CA GLN A 78 -17.45 -13.20 8.06
C GLN A 78 -18.67 -13.70 7.28
N ALA A 79 -18.60 -13.78 5.95
CA ALA A 79 -19.71 -14.27 5.13
C ALA A 79 -20.02 -15.76 5.39
N ARG A 80 -18.99 -16.59 5.63
CA ARG A 80 -19.16 -18.00 6.01
C ARG A 80 -19.79 -18.12 7.39
N LEU A 81 -19.34 -17.32 8.35
CA LEU A 81 -19.91 -17.28 9.70
C LEU A 81 -21.37 -16.85 9.66
N GLU A 82 -21.70 -15.82 8.89
CA GLU A 82 -23.07 -15.33 8.69
C GLU A 82 -23.94 -16.41 8.05
N LYS A 83 -23.42 -17.15 7.07
CA LYS A 83 -24.12 -18.29 6.47
C LYS A 83 -24.36 -19.41 7.49
N LEU A 84 -23.36 -19.79 8.28
CA LEU A 84 -23.50 -20.81 9.33
C LEU A 84 -24.53 -20.38 10.40
N LEU A 85 -24.51 -19.12 10.80
CA LEU A 85 -25.52 -18.56 11.72
C LEU A 85 -26.92 -18.55 11.11
N SER A 86 -27.04 -18.35 9.79
CA SER A 86 -28.34 -18.38 9.10
C SER A 86 -28.89 -19.80 8.89
N GLU A 87 -28.02 -20.78 8.66
CA GLU A 87 -28.39 -22.19 8.46
C GLU A 87 -28.62 -22.92 9.79
N HIS A 88 -27.95 -22.49 10.86
CA HIS A 88 -28.15 -22.95 12.23
C HIS A 88 -28.61 -21.77 13.07
N ASP A 89 -29.92 -21.49 12.99
CA ASP A 89 -30.60 -20.53 13.87
C ASP A 89 -31.13 -21.28 15.11
N PRO A 90 -30.38 -21.34 16.23
CA PRO A 90 -30.84 -21.96 17.47
C PRO A 90 -31.99 -21.20 18.15
N PHE A 91 -32.41 -20.05 17.63
CA PHE A 91 -33.51 -19.24 18.15
C PHE A 91 -34.81 -19.35 17.35
N LYS A 92 -34.83 -20.17 16.29
CA LYS A 92 -36.09 -20.54 15.64
C LYS A 92 -36.85 -21.49 16.58
N VAL A 93 -37.64 -20.92 17.46
CA VAL A 93 -38.63 -21.62 18.28
C VAL A 93 -39.58 -22.39 17.36
N GLU A 94 -39.37 -23.70 17.25
CA GLU A 94 -40.38 -24.64 16.74
C GLU A 94 -41.56 -24.63 17.72
N GLY A 95 -42.57 -23.81 17.42
CA GLY A 95 -43.87 -23.82 18.08
C GLY A 95 -44.15 -22.62 18.98
N VAL A 96 -44.53 -21.49 18.36
CA VAL A 96 -45.80 -20.76 18.56
C VAL A 96 -46.20 -20.14 17.23
#